data_AF-A0A379VT77-F1
#
_entry.id   AF-A0A379VT77-F1
#
_cell.length_a   1.000
_cell.length_b   1.000
_cell.length_c   1.000
_cell.angle_alpha   90.00
_cell.angle_beta   90.00
_cell.angle_gamma   90.00
#
_symmetry.space_group_name_H-M   'P 1'
#
loop_
_entity.id
_entity.type
_entity.pdbx_description
1 polymer ?
#
loop_
_entity_poly.entity_id
_entity_poly.type
_entity_poly.pdbx_seq_one_letter_code
_entity_poly.pdbx_strand_id
1 'polypeptide(L)'
;MSEYEALHAIFKMVRKGIKDSGCSRAIMVAHNATFDHSFMMAAAERASLKRNPFHPFVTFDTAALSGLALGQTVLSKACLAAGYGV
;
A
#
# COMPACT_ATOMS: atom_id res chain seq x y z
N MET A 1 10.29 1.50 18.77
CA MET A 1 10.10 2.16 17.46
C MET A 1 8.77 2.90 17.50
N SER A 2 8.78 4.20 17.24
CA SER A 2 7.56 5.02 17.17
C SER A 2 6.89 4.96 15.79
N GLU A 3 5.62 5.35 15.68
CA GLU A 3 4.92 5.50 14.40
C GLU A 3 5.68 6.44 13.45
N TYR A 4 6.26 7.51 14.00
CA TYR A 4 7.08 8.47 13.26
C TYR A 4 8.31 7.80 12.65
N GLU A 5 9.10 7.08 13.43
CA GLU A 5 10.34 6.45 12.95
C GLU A 5 10.06 5.48 11.80
N ALA A 6 9.04 4.63 11.95
CA ALA A 6 8.67 3.63 10.96
C ALA A 6 8.17 4.29 9.66
N LEU A 7 7.17 5.17 9.75
CA LEU A 7 6.57 5.79 8.58
C LEU A 7 7.51 6.81 7.92
N HIS A 8 8.35 7.50 8.68
CA HIS A 8 9.36 8.40 8.12
C HIS A 8 10.38 7.62 7.29
N ALA A 9 10.85 6.46 7.76
CA ALA A 9 11.75 5.59 7.02
C ALA A 9 11.11 5.08 5.72
N ILE A 10 9.87 4.58 5.80
CA ILE A 10 9.10 4.13 4.63
C ILE A 10 8.91 5.28 3.64
N PHE A 11 8.44 6.44 4.08
CA PHE A 11 8.17 7.58 3.20
C PHE A 11 9.46 8.13 2.55
N LYS A 12 10.60 8.07 3.24
CA LYS A 12 11.90 8.44 2.65
C LYS A 12 12.26 7.53 1.48
N MET A 13 12.10 6.21 1.65
CA MET A 13 12.35 5.23 0.60
C MET A 13 11.39 5.40 -0.58
N VAL A 14 10.09 5.58 -0.30
CA VAL A 14 9.07 5.79 -1.34
C VAL A 14 9.34 7.07 -2.14
N ARG A 15 9.66 8.21 -1.49
CA ARG A 15 9.97 9.47 -2.19
C ARG A 15 11.20 9.34 -3.09
N LYS A 16 12.22 8.59 -2.65
CA LYS A 16 13.38 8.28 -3.48
C LYS A 16 12.95 7.50 -4.73
N GLY A 17 12.18 6.42 -4.55
CA GLY A 17 11.66 5.62 -5.67
C GLY A 17 10.85 6.44 -6.67
N ILE A 18 9.93 7.30 -6.19
CA ILE A 18 9.13 8.21 -7.04
C ILE A 18 10.04 9.10 -7.89
N LYS A 19 11.09 9.68 -7.30
CA LYS A 19 12.04 10.54 -8.02
C LYS A 19 12.82 9.74 -9.07
N ASP A 20 13.32 8.57 -8.67
CA ASP A 20 14.16 7.72 -9.52
C ASP A 20 13.37 7.16 -10.72
N SER A 21 12.05 6.94 -10.56
CA SER A 21 11.16 6.44 -11.62
C SER A 21 10.44 7.52 -12.44
N GLY A 22 10.63 8.80 -12.12
CA GLY A 22 9.93 9.91 -12.78
C GLY A 22 8.41 9.94 -12.52
N CYS A 23 7.94 9.33 -11.42
CA CYS A 23 6.53 9.34 -11.04
C CYS A 23 6.16 10.63 -10.28
N SER A 24 4.86 10.92 -10.18
CA SER A 24 4.35 12.07 -9.43
C SER A 24 3.95 11.74 -7.99
N ARG A 25 3.44 10.53 -7.73
CA ARG A 25 2.91 10.11 -6.43
C ARG A 25 2.92 8.59 -6.26
N ALA A 26 2.92 8.10 -5.03
CA ALA A 26 2.73 6.67 -4.73
C ALA A 26 1.24 6.30 -4.58
N ILE A 27 0.89 5.08 -4.98
CA ILE A 27 -0.42 4.45 -4.78
C ILE A 27 -0.20 3.22 -3.91
N MET A 28 -0.99 3.07 -2.85
CA MET A 28 -0.92 1.88 -2.00
C MET A 28 -1.52 0.68 -2.75
N VAL A 29 -0.76 -0.42 -2.77
CA VAL A 29 -1.22 -1.74 -3.23
C VAL A 29 -1.31 -2.63 -2.00
N ALA A 30 -2.51 -3.12 -1.69
CA ALA A 30 -2.77 -3.96 -0.52
C ALA A 30 -3.98 -4.87 -0.77
N HIS A 31 -4.32 -5.77 0.15
CA HIS A 31 -5.43 -6.71 0.01
C HIS A 31 -6.58 -6.32 0.95
N ASN A 32 -7.74 -5.96 0.40
CA ASN A 32 -8.74 -5.13 1.07
C ASN A 32 -8.14 -3.76 1.45
N ALA A 33 -7.50 -3.11 0.47
CA ALA A 33 -6.55 -2.01 0.66
C ALA A 33 -7.04 -0.81 1.49
N THR A 34 -8.35 -0.58 1.58
CA THR A 34 -8.94 0.44 2.45
C THR A 34 -8.54 0.27 3.91
N PHE A 35 -8.40 -0.97 4.39
CA PHE A 35 -7.98 -1.27 5.76
C PHE A 35 -6.58 -0.71 6.04
N ASP A 36 -5.56 -1.18 5.32
CA ASP A 36 -4.18 -0.75 5.49
C ASP A 36 -4.01 0.75 5.25
N HIS A 37 -4.69 1.29 4.23
CA HIS A 37 -4.65 2.70 3.90
C HIS A 37 -5.15 3.57 5.05
N SER A 38 -6.32 3.22 5.62
CA SER A 38 -6.90 3.97 6.73
C SER A 38 -5.99 4.00 7.96
N PHE A 39 -5.37 2.87 8.31
CA PHE A 39 -4.44 2.78 9.43
C PHE A 39 -3.16 3.57 9.19
N MET A 40 -2.56 3.46 8.00
CA MET A 40 -1.35 4.21 7.65
C MET A 40 -1.60 5.72 7.63
N MET A 41 -2.74 6.17 7.08
CA MET A 41 -3.10 7.58 7.06
C MET A 41 -3.29 8.13 8.48
N ALA A 42 -4.05 7.43 9.32
CA ALA A 42 -4.26 7.83 10.71
C ALA A 42 -2.96 7.86 11.53
N ALA A 43 -2.07 6.88 11.32
CA ALA A 43 -0.75 6.86 11.98
C ALA A 43 0.15 8.00 11.49
N ALA A 44 0.12 8.33 10.19
CA ALA A 44 0.87 9.46 9.64
C ALA A 44 0.36 10.81 10.20
N GLU A 45 -0.95 10.93 10.40
CA GLU A 45 -1.59 12.09 11.03
C GLU A 45 -1.17 12.24 12.49
N ARG A 46 -1.30 11.18 13.31
CA ARG A 46 -0.83 11.17 14.72
C ARG A 46 0.65 11.49 14.84
N ALA A 47 1.47 11.00 13.92
CA ALA A 47 2.90 11.25 13.86
C ALA A 47 3.28 12.62 13.23
N SER A 48 2.31 13.46 12.85
CA SER A 48 2.53 14.77 12.23
C SER A 48 3.42 14.74 10.96
N LEU A 49 3.32 13.67 10.16
CA LEU A 49 4.11 13.49 8.93
C LEU A 49 3.51 14.27 7.74
N LYS A 50 3.94 15.53 7.58
CA LYS A 50 3.40 16.46 6.56
C LYS A 50 3.58 16.03 5.09
N ARG A 51 4.66 15.32 4.75
CA ARG A 51 5.00 14.98 3.35
C ARG A 51 4.62 13.54 3.00
N ASN A 52 3.39 13.12 3.23
CA ASN A 52 2.95 11.78 2.89
C ASN A 52 2.98 11.56 1.36
N PRO A 53 3.81 10.64 0.82
CA PRO A 53 3.97 10.44 -0.61
C PRO A 53 2.79 9.67 -1.25
N PHE A 54 1.94 9.04 -0.44
CA PHE A 54 0.82 8.25 -0.93
C PHE A 54 -0.36 9.14 -1.33
N HIS A 55 -1.17 8.64 -2.25
CA HIS A 55 -2.42 9.26 -2.63
C HIS A 55 -3.46 9.18 -1.47
N PRO A 56 -4.22 10.26 -1.18
CA PRO A 56 -5.04 10.35 0.03
C PRO A 56 -6.31 9.50 0.00
N PHE A 57 -6.64 8.87 -1.14
CA PHE A 57 -7.86 8.06 -1.28
C PHE A 57 -7.74 6.94 -2.32
N VAL A 58 -7.10 7.18 -3.47
CA VAL A 58 -6.84 6.11 -4.46
C VAL A 58 -5.91 5.03 -3.91
N THR A 59 -6.34 3.79 -4.07
CA THR A 59 -5.60 2.55 -3.79
C THR A 59 -5.78 1.57 -4.94
N PHE A 60 -4.88 0.59 -5.05
CA PHE A 60 -5.08 -0.60 -5.88
C PHE A 60 -5.34 -1.80 -4.98
N ASP A 61 -6.60 -2.20 -4.92
CA ASP A 61 -7.04 -3.32 -4.09
C ASP A 61 -6.82 -4.66 -4.80
N THR A 62 -5.89 -5.45 -4.27
CA THR A 62 -5.58 -6.77 -4.81
C THR A 62 -6.70 -7.79 -4.60
N ALA A 63 -7.65 -7.57 -3.68
CA ALA A 63 -8.83 -8.43 -3.57
C ALA A 63 -9.73 -8.29 -4.80
N ALA A 64 -10.02 -7.05 -5.23
CA ALA A 64 -10.74 -6.78 -6.47
C ALA A 64 -9.98 -7.23 -7.72
N LEU A 65 -8.68 -6.91 -7.81
CA LEU A 65 -7.84 -7.32 -8.95
C LEU A 65 -7.75 -8.85 -9.07
N SER A 66 -7.61 -9.57 -7.96
CA SER A 66 -7.58 -11.04 -7.96
C SER A 66 -8.96 -11.63 -8.26
N GLY A 67 -10.05 -10.97 -7.83
CA GLY A 67 -11.40 -11.33 -8.23
C GLY A 67 -11.57 -11.28 -9.75
N LEU A 68 -11.03 -10.24 -10.40
CA LEU A 68 -11.04 -10.09 -11.86
C LEU A 68 -10.15 -11.11 -12.57
N ALA A 69 -8.88 -11.23 -12.14
CA ALA A 69 -7.87 -11.98 -12.88
C ALA A 69 -7.87 -13.50 -12.58
N LEU A 70 -8.26 -13.89 -11.35
CA LEU A 70 -8.10 -15.25 -10.83
C LEU A 70 -9.41 -15.85 -10.32
N GLY A 71 -10.50 -15.08 -10.30
CA GLY A 71 -11.78 -15.50 -9.70
C GLY A 71 -11.69 -15.74 -8.19
N GLN A 72 -10.67 -15.19 -7.51
CA GLN A 72 -10.42 -15.39 -6.07
C GLN A 72 -10.24 -14.04 -5.38
N THR A 73 -11.02 -13.79 -4.33
CA THR A 73 -10.89 -12.58 -3.51
C THR A 73 -10.19 -12.83 -2.18
N VAL A 74 -9.98 -14.10 -1.79
CA VAL A 74 -9.24 -14.47 -0.59
C VAL A 74 -7.76 -14.58 -0.93
N LEU A 75 -6.89 -13.81 -0.28
CA LEU A 75 -5.46 -13.74 -0.57
C LEU A 75 -4.80 -15.11 -0.74
N SER A 76 -4.99 -16.04 0.20
CA SER A 76 -4.38 -17.38 0.13
C SER A 76 -4.84 -18.17 -1.11
N LYS A 77 -6.13 -18.11 -1.45
CA LYS A 77 -6.68 -18.77 -2.65
C LYS A 77 -6.21 -18.08 -3.93
N ALA A 78 -6.12 -16.75 -3.93
CA ALA A 78 -5.57 -16.00 -5.04
C ALA A 78 -4.10 -16.36 -5.30
N CYS A 79 -3.28 -16.47 -4.25
CA CYS A 79 -1.90 -16.93 -4.37
C CYS A 79 -1.81 -18.36 -4.93
N LEU A 80 -2.63 -19.30 -4.43
CA LEU A 80 -2.72 -20.66 -4.97
C LEU A 80 -3.11 -20.65 -6.46
N ALA A 81 -4.15 -19.90 -6.83
CA ALA A 81 -4.62 -19.77 -8.21
C ALA A 81 -3.59 -19.12 -9.14
N ALA A 82 -2.71 -18.27 -8.61
CA ALA A 82 -1.60 -17.66 -9.34
C ALA A 82 -0.33 -18.52 -9.40
N GLY A 83 -0.34 -19.73 -8.82
CA GLY A 83 0.82 -20.63 -8.82
C GLY A 83 1.87 -20.35 -7.74
N TYR A 84 1.53 -19.55 -6.71
CA TYR A 84 2.40 -19.24 -5.56
C TYR A 84 2.13 -20.12 -4.33
N GLY A 85 1.36 -21.20 -4.49
CA GLY A 85 1.10 -22.16 -3.42
C GLY A 85 2.27 -23.08 -3.14
N VAL A 86 2.59 -23.27 -1.85
CA VAL A 86 3.39 -24.41 -1.37
C VAL A 86 2.46 -25.60 -1.13
#